data_AF-A0A5C3QAP6-F1
#
_entry.id   AF-A0A5C3QAP6-F1
#
_cell.length_a   1.000
_cell.length_b   1.000
_cell.length_c   1.000
_cell.angle_alpha   90.00
_cell.angle_beta   90.00
_cell.angle_gamma   90.00
#
_symmetry.space_group_name_H-M   'P 1'
#
loop_
_entity.id
_entity.type
_entity.pdbx_description
1 polymer ?
#
loop_
_entity_poly.entity_id
_entity_poly.type
_entity_poly.pdbx_seq_one_letter_code
_entity_poly.pdbx_strand_id
1 'polypeptide(L)'
;MKTSELCQICAQNKWKYTCSVCRVVYCSVPCYRNHKANSCSSAAASSSTAPAPVLEDATPVEETSVKGPDDSVGETVADPLYLRPLSSLKWPYVPDETAYPDPLKRDDPKALTLRQYEDIATSQAIRQALAKHPSLRRMLTSVDTLRGDNREEALRRLLEQSQTEVSFTPLASSSRYGRAPERPLFDGDHNLTEEDVVAFKELAEAVELAVRGEKKDVLGLDWERMVCDEDS
;
A
#
# COMPACT_ATOMS: atom_id res chain seq x y z
N MET A 1 -26.77 -7.21 -2.37
CA MET A 1 -26.38 -8.28 -3.31
C MET A 1 -25.81 -9.40 -2.48
N LYS A 2 -26.39 -10.62 -2.53
CA LYS A 2 -25.92 -11.73 -1.69
C LYS A 2 -24.50 -12.10 -2.12
N THR A 3 -23.50 -11.76 -1.32
CA THR A 3 -22.14 -12.28 -1.49
C THR A 3 -22.22 -13.79 -1.29
N SER A 4 -21.84 -14.57 -2.30
CA SER A 4 -21.83 -16.02 -2.15
C SER A 4 -20.74 -16.40 -1.16
N GLU A 5 -21.11 -16.96 0.00
CA GLU A 5 -20.12 -17.47 0.97
C GLU A 5 -19.38 -18.70 0.46
N LEU A 6 -19.82 -19.29 -0.65
CA LEU A 6 -19.24 -20.50 -1.23
C LEU A 6 -18.12 -20.18 -2.22
N CYS A 7 -17.19 -21.12 -2.35
CA CYS A 7 -16.13 -21.11 -3.35
C CYS A 7 -16.74 -21.09 -4.76
N GLN A 8 -16.30 -20.16 -5.62
CA GLN A 8 -16.77 -20.05 -7.01
C GLN A 8 -16.26 -21.17 -7.94
N ILE A 9 -15.37 -22.03 -7.44
CA ILE A 9 -14.73 -23.09 -8.24
C ILE A 9 -15.39 -24.44 -7.96
N CYS A 10 -15.60 -24.79 -6.69
CA CYS A 10 -16.24 -26.06 -6.32
C CYS A 10 -17.68 -25.90 -5.83
N ALA A 11 -18.14 -24.70 -5.48
CA ALA A 11 -19.46 -24.41 -4.91
C ALA A 11 -19.86 -25.22 -3.67
N GLN A 12 -18.92 -25.95 -3.05
CA GLN A 12 -19.19 -26.85 -1.93
C GLN A 12 -18.76 -26.26 -0.57
N ASN A 13 -17.57 -25.66 -0.54
CA ASN A 13 -16.97 -25.17 0.70
C ASN A 13 -17.06 -23.65 0.78
N LYS A 14 -17.09 -23.12 2.02
CA LYS A 14 -16.92 -21.70 2.27
C LYS A 14 -15.60 -21.22 1.68
N TRP A 15 -15.59 -20.08 0.98
CA TRP A 15 -14.36 -19.54 0.40
C TRP A 15 -13.44 -19.04 1.52
N LYS A 16 -12.12 -19.15 1.28
CA LYS A 16 -11.08 -18.78 2.25
C LYS A 16 -10.07 -17.78 1.67
N TYR A 17 -9.87 -17.83 0.35
CA TYR A 17 -8.86 -17.05 -0.35
C TYR A 17 -9.45 -16.42 -1.61
N THR A 18 -8.78 -15.40 -2.13
CA THR A 18 -9.15 -14.71 -3.37
C THR A 18 -7.97 -14.68 -4.32
N CYS A 19 -8.20 -14.83 -5.63
CA CYS A 19 -7.13 -14.73 -6.62
C CYS A 19 -6.72 -13.25 -6.80
N SER A 20 -5.43 -12.95 -6.73
CA SER A 20 -4.91 -11.59 -6.97
C SER A 20 -5.11 -11.08 -8.40
N VAL A 21 -5.22 -11.98 -9.38
CA VAL A 21 -5.32 -11.64 -10.81
C VAL A 21 -6.77 -11.31 -11.19
N CYS A 22 -7.69 -12.24 -10.94
CA CYS A 22 -9.07 -12.16 -11.43
C CYS A 22 -10.12 -12.04 -10.30
N ARG A 23 -9.67 -11.96 -9.04
CA ARG A 23 -10.51 -11.79 -7.84
C ARG A 23 -11.56 -12.90 -7.59
N VAL A 24 -11.44 -14.05 -8.27
CA VAL A 24 -12.27 -15.24 -8.01
C VAL A 24 -12.03 -15.77 -6.58
N VAL A 25 -13.11 -16.09 -5.87
CA VAL A 25 -13.04 -16.61 -4.49
C VAL A 25 -12.95 -18.14 -4.44
N TYR A 26 -12.00 -18.68 -3.69
CA TYR A 26 -11.73 -20.12 -3.63
C TYR A 26 -11.47 -20.64 -2.22
N CYS A 27 -11.73 -21.93 -1.99
CA CYS A 27 -11.59 -22.55 -0.66
C CYS A 27 -10.19 -23.10 -0.36
N SER A 28 -9.46 -23.56 -1.39
CA SER A 28 -8.22 -24.33 -1.21
C SER A 28 -7.28 -24.29 -2.42
N VAL A 29 -6.03 -24.73 -2.22
CA VAL A 29 -5.01 -24.84 -3.28
C VAL A 29 -5.45 -25.66 -4.51
N PRO A 30 -6.15 -26.81 -4.41
CA PRO A 30 -6.62 -27.52 -5.61
C PRO A 30 -7.63 -26.69 -6.41
N CYS A 31 -8.50 -25.94 -5.74
CA CYS A 31 -9.39 -24.99 -6.42
C CYS A 31 -8.58 -23.89 -7.11
N TYR A 32 -7.57 -23.30 -6.45
CA TYR A 32 -6.68 -22.31 -7.07
C TYR A 32 -6.00 -22.83 -8.34
N ARG A 33 -5.49 -24.07 -8.33
CA ARG A 33 -4.84 -24.69 -9.50
C ARG A 33 -5.83 -24.93 -10.65
N ASN A 34 -7.03 -25.43 -10.35
CA ASN A 34 -8.09 -25.63 -11.35
C ASN A 34 -8.50 -24.30 -12.01
N HIS A 35 -8.68 -23.25 -11.20
CA HIS A 35 -8.93 -21.91 -11.70
C HIS A 35 -7.76 -21.39 -12.54
N LYS A 36 -6.51 -21.58 -12.09
CA LYS A 36 -5.32 -21.07 -12.77
C LYS A 36 -5.19 -21.67 -14.18
N ALA A 37 -5.56 -22.93 -14.34
CA ALA A 37 -5.53 -23.63 -15.62
C ALA A 37 -6.68 -23.22 -16.56
N ASN A 38 -7.90 -23.05 -16.03
CA ASN A 38 -9.10 -23.02 -16.88
C ASN A 38 -9.75 -21.65 -17.02
N SER A 39 -9.58 -20.76 -16.05
CA SER A 39 -10.41 -19.55 -15.94
C SER A 39 -9.68 -18.32 -15.38
N CYS A 40 -8.36 -18.41 -15.19
CA CYS A 40 -7.56 -17.27 -14.74
C CYS A 40 -7.04 -16.50 -15.94
N SER A 41 -7.30 -15.19 -15.98
CA SER A 41 -6.84 -14.28 -17.05
C SER A 41 -5.30 -14.13 -17.16
N SER A 42 -4.51 -14.98 -16.48
CA SER A 42 -3.05 -15.08 -16.63
C SER A 42 -2.61 -16.26 -17.50
N ALA A 43 -3.52 -17.09 -18.04
CA ALA A 43 -3.16 -18.31 -18.76
C ALA A 43 -2.43 -18.10 -20.11
N ALA A 44 -2.25 -16.86 -20.58
CA ALA A 44 -1.58 -16.57 -21.86
C ALA A 44 -0.04 -16.48 -21.79
N ALA A 45 0.60 -16.58 -20.61
CA ALA A 45 2.01 -16.19 -20.48
C ALA A 45 2.97 -17.24 -19.89
N SER A 46 2.63 -18.54 -19.80
CA SER A 46 3.60 -19.53 -19.28
C SER A 46 3.34 -20.96 -19.76
N SER A 47 3.75 -21.25 -20.99
CA SER A 47 4.04 -22.61 -21.44
C SER A 47 5.50 -22.68 -21.87
N SER A 48 6.38 -23.02 -20.92
CA SER A 48 7.75 -23.46 -21.19
C SER A 48 8.07 -24.56 -20.18
N THR A 49 7.92 -25.80 -20.63
CA THR A 49 8.45 -27.01 -20.02
C THR A 49 9.98 -27.00 -20.09
N ALA A 50 10.66 -27.12 -18.95
CA ALA A 50 12.02 -27.66 -18.84
C ALA A 50 12.24 -28.24 -17.42
N PRO A 51 12.89 -29.41 -17.28
CA PRO A 51 12.90 -30.21 -16.05
C PRO A 51 14.03 -29.85 -15.07
N ALA A 52 13.85 -30.31 -13.83
CA ALA A 52 14.65 -30.09 -12.62
C ALA A 52 16.10 -30.60 -12.69
N PRO A 53 17.05 -30.00 -11.92
CA PRO A 53 18.31 -30.64 -11.58
C PRO A 53 18.19 -31.42 -10.25
N VAL A 54 18.76 -32.61 -10.28
CA VAL A 54 18.78 -33.64 -9.23
C VAL A 54 19.87 -33.30 -8.20
N LEU A 55 19.54 -33.53 -6.92
CA LEU A 55 20.46 -33.54 -5.78
C LEU A 55 21.18 -34.89 -5.72
N GLU A 56 22.52 -34.89 -5.68
CA GLU A 56 23.35 -35.99 -5.17
C GLU A 56 24.61 -35.43 -4.48
N ASP A 57 25.31 -36.31 -3.78
CA ASP A 57 25.74 -36.22 -2.38
C ASP A 57 27.28 -36.11 -2.19
N ALA A 58 27.66 -35.69 -0.97
CA ALA A 58 28.92 -35.78 -0.22
C ALA A 58 30.28 -36.27 -0.82
N THR A 59 31.31 -35.36 -0.77
CA THR A 59 32.71 -35.43 -0.20
C THR A 59 33.72 -36.57 -0.54
N PRO A 60 35.06 -36.53 -0.22
CA PRO A 60 36.01 -35.46 0.23
C PRO A 60 37.47 -35.49 -0.41
N VAL A 61 38.36 -34.58 0.08
CA VAL A 61 39.88 -34.55 0.12
C VAL A 61 40.67 -34.36 -1.21
N GLU A 62 41.83 -33.67 -1.36
CA GLU A 62 42.97 -33.26 -0.51
C GLU A 62 43.66 -31.95 -0.96
N GLU A 63 44.54 -31.44 -0.08
CA GLU A 63 45.51 -30.34 -0.18
C GLU A 63 46.56 -30.48 -1.30
N THR A 64 47.04 -29.36 -1.84
CA THR A 64 48.49 -29.15 -2.06
C THR A 64 48.85 -27.68 -2.29
N SER A 65 49.92 -27.25 -1.62
CA SER A 65 50.49 -25.90 -1.59
C SER A 65 51.39 -25.57 -2.79
N VAL A 66 51.44 -24.30 -3.22
CA VAL A 66 52.69 -23.62 -3.66
C VAL A 66 52.64 -22.11 -3.33
N LYS A 67 53.80 -21.58 -2.91
CA LYS A 67 54.15 -20.22 -2.42
C LYS A 67 54.04 -19.08 -3.48
N GLY A 68 53.99 -17.84 -2.97
CA GLY A 68 53.90 -16.52 -3.66
C GLY A 68 55.13 -16.11 -4.51
N PRO A 69 55.30 -14.81 -4.89
CA PRO A 69 55.55 -13.67 -3.97
C PRO A 69 54.87 -12.32 -4.35
N ASP A 70 54.49 -11.48 -3.38
CA ASP A 70 55.14 -10.20 -2.98
C ASP A 70 54.65 -8.95 -3.76
N ASP A 71 53.83 -8.11 -3.09
CA ASP A 71 54.17 -6.69 -2.97
C ASP A 71 53.53 -6.10 -1.68
N SER A 72 54.35 -5.37 -0.95
CA SER A 72 54.17 -4.83 0.41
C SER A 72 53.78 -3.34 0.29
N VAL A 73 52.92 -2.74 1.12
CA VAL A 73 53.25 -2.14 2.43
C VAL A 73 51.97 -1.45 2.96
N GLY A 74 51.70 -1.50 4.27
CA GLY A 74 50.90 -0.45 4.92
C GLY A 74 50.08 -0.80 6.15
N GLU A 75 50.62 -1.58 7.08
CA GLU A 75 49.94 -1.98 8.32
C GLU A 75 50.04 -0.91 9.42
N THR A 76 48.89 -0.46 9.95
CA THR A 76 48.77 0.13 11.29
C THR A 76 47.77 -0.68 12.11
N VAL A 77 48.27 -1.61 12.92
CA VAL A 77 47.49 -2.38 13.91
C VAL A 77 47.36 -1.55 15.19
N ALA A 78 46.12 -1.35 15.67
CA ALA A 78 45.69 -1.70 17.03
C ALA A 78 44.35 -1.05 17.39
N ASP A 79 43.26 -1.73 17.06
CA ASP A 79 42.14 -1.87 17.97
C ASP A 79 41.66 -3.33 17.81
N PRO A 80 41.51 -4.13 18.89
CA PRO A 80 41.07 -5.50 18.74
C PRO A 80 39.74 -5.49 18.00
N LEU A 81 39.63 -6.25 16.91
CA LEU A 81 38.42 -6.36 16.10
C LEU A 81 37.33 -7.01 16.96
N TYR A 82 36.65 -6.21 17.78
CA TYR A 82 35.43 -6.59 18.46
C TYR A 82 34.45 -7.02 17.37
N LEU A 83 34.16 -8.32 17.33
CA LEU A 83 33.14 -8.86 16.45
C LEU A 83 31.87 -8.05 16.70
N ARG A 84 31.33 -7.44 15.64
CA ARG A 84 30.08 -6.71 15.78
C ARG A 84 29.01 -7.71 16.26
N PRO A 85 28.21 -7.35 17.27
CA PRO A 85 27.14 -8.22 17.73
C PRO A 85 26.22 -8.56 16.55
N LEU A 86 25.61 -9.74 16.58
CA LEU A 86 24.74 -10.23 15.50
C LEU A 86 23.55 -9.27 15.21
N SER A 87 23.20 -8.39 16.15
CA SER A 87 22.21 -7.30 15.97
C SER A 87 22.69 -6.16 15.07
N SER A 88 23.98 -6.04 14.79
CA SER A 88 24.54 -5.05 13.86
C SER A 88 24.36 -5.45 12.39
N LEU A 89 24.03 -6.71 12.11
CA LEU A 89 23.68 -7.11 10.76
C LEU A 89 22.27 -6.60 10.47
N LYS A 90 22.12 -5.77 9.43
CA LYS A 90 20.83 -5.43 8.80
C LYS A 90 20.32 -6.68 8.07
N TRP A 91 19.96 -7.69 8.86
CA TRP A 91 19.41 -8.95 8.40
C TRP A 91 18.01 -9.12 9.01
N PRO A 92 17.00 -9.49 8.22
CA PRO A 92 17.04 -9.83 6.79
C PRO A 92 17.34 -8.61 5.90
N TYR A 93 18.05 -8.86 4.79
CA TYR A 93 18.41 -7.83 3.82
C TYR A 93 17.16 -7.11 3.32
N VAL A 94 17.07 -5.81 3.60
CA VAL A 94 16.09 -4.91 3.00
C VAL A 94 16.84 -4.16 1.91
N PRO A 95 16.53 -4.38 0.61
CA PRO A 95 17.16 -3.66 -0.48
C PRO A 95 17.07 -2.15 -0.26
N ASP A 96 18.17 -1.45 -0.49
CA ASP A 96 18.16 0.01 -0.46
C ASP A 96 17.39 0.56 -1.68
N GLU A 97 16.72 1.71 -1.52
CA GLU A 97 15.97 2.34 -2.60
C GLU A 97 16.89 2.61 -3.81
N THR A 98 16.46 2.20 -5.01
CA THR A 98 17.24 2.39 -6.23
C THR A 98 17.52 3.88 -6.44
N ALA A 99 18.81 4.26 -6.50
CA ALA A 99 19.22 5.64 -6.70
C ALA A 99 18.75 6.24 -8.04
N TYR A 100 18.33 5.40 -9.00
CA TYR A 100 17.75 5.82 -10.27
C TYR A 100 16.31 5.28 -10.39
N PRO A 101 15.28 6.10 -10.19
CA PRO A 101 13.91 5.69 -10.43
C PRO A 101 13.67 5.50 -11.93
N ASP A 102 12.96 4.44 -12.29
CA ASP A 102 12.54 4.14 -13.66
C ASP A 102 11.71 5.31 -14.23
N PRO A 103 12.11 5.95 -15.34
CA PRO A 103 11.44 7.14 -15.88
C PRO A 103 9.98 6.88 -16.27
N LEU A 104 9.62 5.62 -16.57
CA LEU A 104 8.23 5.25 -16.90
C LEU A 104 7.33 5.21 -15.65
N LYS A 105 7.91 5.02 -14.46
CA LYS A 105 7.18 4.94 -13.18
C LYS A 105 7.15 6.27 -12.44
N ARG A 106 7.51 7.37 -13.11
CA ARG A 106 7.53 8.71 -12.50
C ARG A 106 6.14 9.20 -12.14
N ASP A 107 5.15 8.84 -12.96
CA ASP A 107 3.76 9.31 -12.80
C ASP A 107 2.91 8.33 -11.98
N ASP A 108 3.42 7.14 -11.66
CA ASP A 108 2.76 6.19 -10.76
C ASP A 108 2.87 6.68 -9.30
N PRO A 109 1.82 6.49 -8.46
CA PRO A 109 1.89 6.84 -7.04
C PRO A 109 3.00 6.02 -6.37
N LYS A 110 4.02 6.72 -5.83
CA LYS A 110 5.14 6.07 -5.13
C LYS A 110 4.63 5.33 -3.90
N ALA A 111 4.96 4.04 -3.78
CA ALA A 111 4.69 3.27 -2.58
C ALA A 111 5.42 3.88 -1.36
N LEU A 112 4.76 3.86 -0.20
CA LEU A 112 5.36 4.34 1.04
C LEU A 112 6.57 3.49 1.43
N THR A 113 7.62 4.16 1.90
CA THR A 113 8.85 3.51 2.38
C THR A 113 8.67 3.01 3.81
N LEU A 114 9.46 2.04 4.25
CA LEU A 114 9.35 1.49 5.62
C LEU A 114 9.52 2.59 6.68
N ARG A 115 10.48 3.48 6.47
CA ARG A 115 10.70 4.64 7.34
C ARG A 115 9.46 5.53 7.43
N GLN A 116 8.80 5.80 6.31
CA GLN A 116 7.56 6.60 6.31
C GLN A 116 6.43 5.91 7.09
N TYR A 117 6.33 4.58 7.05
CA TYR A 117 5.41 3.85 7.91
C TYR A 117 5.75 3.99 9.39
N GLU A 118 7.03 3.96 9.76
CA GLU A 118 7.48 4.20 11.13
C GLU A 118 7.17 5.63 11.60
N ASP A 119 7.40 6.63 10.75
CA ASP A 119 7.09 8.03 11.02
C ASP A 119 5.57 8.21 11.24
N ILE A 120 4.73 7.59 10.41
CA ILE A 120 3.27 7.56 10.59
C ILE A 120 2.89 6.87 11.91
N ALA A 121 3.52 5.73 12.24
CA ALA A 121 3.18 4.95 13.43
C ALA A 121 3.60 5.64 14.75
N THR A 122 4.67 6.43 14.71
CA THR A 122 5.24 7.14 15.86
C THR A 122 4.75 8.58 15.99
N SER A 123 4.14 9.15 14.95
CA SER A 123 3.63 10.53 14.95
C SER A 123 2.61 10.79 16.07
N GLN A 124 2.92 11.78 16.90
CA GLN A 124 2.02 12.24 17.96
C GLN A 124 0.80 12.97 17.40
N ALA A 125 0.96 13.73 16.33
CA ALA A 125 -0.14 14.47 15.69
C ALA A 125 -1.24 13.53 15.19
N ILE A 126 -0.85 12.41 14.56
CA ILE A 126 -1.79 11.38 14.09
C ILE A 126 -2.53 10.74 15.28
N ARG A 127 -1.81 10.42 16.36
CA ARG A 127 -2.43 9.87 17.58
C ARG A 127 -3.41 10.85 18.22
N GLN A 128 -3.10 12.14 18.23
CA GLN A 128 -3.97 13.20 18.74
C GLN A 128 -5.22 13.37 17.87
N ALA A 129 -5.09 13.40 16.54
CA ALA A 129 -6.23 13.48 15.62
C ALA A 129 -7.18 12.29 15.82
N LEU A 130 -6.65 11.07 15.94
CA LEU A 130 -7.43 9.85 16.20
C LEU A 130 -8.04 9.77 17.61
N ALA A 131 -7.53 10.54 18.57
CA ALA A 131 -8.07 10.63 19.93
C ALA A 131 -9.16 11.71 20.02
N LYS A 132 -8.97 12.83 19.31
CA LYS A 132 -9.91 13.94 19.20
C LYS A 132 -11.20 13.51 18.50
N HIS A 133 -11.09 12.70 17.45
CA HIS A 133 -12.22 12.31 16.60
C HIS A 133 -12.45 10.79 16.59
N PRO A 134 -13.35 10.25 17.44
CA PRO A 134 -13.61 8.81 17.49
C PRO A 134 -14.31 8.26 16.22
N SER A 135 -14.99 9.12 15.45
CA SER A 135 -15.61 8.76 14.16
C SER A 135 -14.60 8.35 13.10
N LEU A 136 -13.39 8.94 13.12
CA LEU A 136 -12.29 8.59 12.21
C LEU A 136 -11.99 7.10 12.21
N ARG A 137 -11.99 6.45 13.38
CA ARG A 137 -11.72 5.01 13.48
C ARG A 137 -12.76 4.17 12.75
N ARG A 138 -14.03 4.55 12.86
CA ARG A 138 -15.13 3.88 12.16
C ARG A 138 -15.00 4.09 10.64
N MET A 139 -14.72 5.31 10.20
CA MET A 139 -14.56 5.64 8.78
C MET A 139 -13.33 4.97 8.15
N LEU A 140 -12.18 4.96 8.84
CA LEU A 140 -11.00 4.24 8.36
C LEU A 140 -11.26 2.75 8.25
N THR A 141 -11.99 2.17 9.22
CA THR A 141 -12.37 0.75 9.18
C THR A 141 -13.31 0.48 8.02
N SER A 142 -14.30 1.33 7.77
CA SER A 142 -15.23 1.15 6.65
C SER A 142 -14.54 1.27 5.30
N VAL A 143 -13.67 2.27 5.12
CA VAL A 143 -12.84 2.42 3.91
C VAL A 143 -11.94 1.20 3.72
N ASP A 144 -11.41 0.63 4.80
CA ASP A 144 -10.59 -0.58 4.72
C ASP A 144 -11.38 -1.85 4.38
N THR A 145 -12.71 -1.86 4.52
CA THR A 145 -13.54 -2.95 3.98
C THR A 145 -13.71 -2.87 2.45
N LEU A 146 -13.56 -1.67 1.86
CA LEU A 146 -13.70 -1.44 0.43
C LEU A 146 -12.45 -1.91 -0.34
N ARG A 147 -12.61 -2.17 -1.64
CA ARG A 147 -11.54 -2.67 -2.53
C ARG A 147 -11.61 -1.98 -3.89
N GLY A 148 -10.45 -1.76 -4.51
CA GLY A 148 -10.32 -1.15 -5.84
C GLY A 148 -10.97 0.23 -5.92
N ASP A 149 -11.58 0.53 -7.05
CA ASP A 149 -12.16 1.84 -7.39
C ASP A 149 -13.17 2.34 -6.36
N ASN A 150 -13.92 1.44 -5.69
CA ASN A 150 -14.85 1.82 -4.63
C ASN A 150 -14.14 2.43 -3.40
N ARG A 151 -12.93 1.94 -3.09
CA ARG A 151 -12.11 2.50 -2.00
C ARG A 151 -11.60 3.89 -2.39
N GLU A 152 -11.12 4.03 -3.62
CA GLU A 152 -10.62 5.30 -4.13
C GLU A 152 -11.72 6.36 -4.21
N GLU A 153 -12.90 5.97 -4.68
CA GLU A 153 -14.07 6.85 -4.74
C GLU A 153 -14.56 7.25 -3.34
N ALA A 154 -14.53 6.33 -2.36
CA ALA A 154 -14.85 6.67 -0.98
C ALA A 154 -13.85 7.68 -0.39
N LEU A 155 -12.55 7.47 -0.61
CA LEU A 155 -11.51 8.40 -0.19
C LEU A 155 -11.65 9.76 -0.87
N ARG A 156 -11.92 9.77 -2.18
CA ARG A 156 -12.16 10.97 -2.97
C ARG A 156 -13.33 11.77 -2.40
N ARG A 157 -14.48 11.13 -2.15
CA ARG A 157 -15.66 11.77 -1.55
C ARG A 157 -15.37 12.33 -0.16
N LEU A 158 -14.62 11.61 0.67
CA LEU A 158 -14.25 12.07 2.01
C LEU A 158 -13.33 13.30 1.99
N LEU A 159 -12.46 13.41 0.99
CA LEU A 159 -11.48 14.50 0.88
C LEU A 159 -12.01 15.70 0.07
N GLU A 160 -12.83 15.49 -0.96
CA GLU A 160 -13.27 16.50 -1.94
C GLU A 160 -14.62 17.18 -1.63
N GLN A 161 -15.32 16.81 -0.54
CA GLN A 161 -16.64 17.36 -0.18
C GLN A 161 -16.67 18.88 0.19
N SER A 162 -15.63 19.66 -0.09
CA SER A 162 -15.63 21.12 0.11
C SER A 162 -15.59 21.97 -1.17
N GLN A 163 -15.59 21.37 -2.38
CA GLN A 163 -15.55 22.16 -3.63
C GLN A 163 -16.87 22.21 -4.44
N THR A 164 -17.97 21.65 -3.94
CA THR A 164 -19.29 21.81 -4.58
C THR A 164 -20.14 22.89 -3.94
N GLU A 165 -19.54 24.05 -3.70
CA GLU A 165 -20.24 25.34 -3.57
C GLU A 165 -19.77 26.27 -4.71
N VAL A 166 -19.59 25.72 -5.93
CA VAL A 166 -19.51 26.53 -7.16
C VAL A 166 -20.73 26.23 -8.01
N SER A 167 -21.73 27.08 -7.79
CA SER A 167 -22.61 27.66 -8.83
C SER A 167 -22.32 27.19 -10.27
N PHE A 168 -22.92 26.09 -10.68
CA PHE A 168 -23.16 25.83 -12.10
C PHE A 168 -24.66 25.95 -12.38
N THR A 169 -24.97 26.97 -13.18
CA THR A 169 -26.30 27.35 -13.64
C THR A 169 -27.01 26.18 -14.35
N PRO A 170 -28.35 26.06 -14.23
CA PRO A 170 -29.10 25.03 -14.92
C PRO A 170 -29.36 25.48 -16.36
N LEU A 171 -28.48 25.13 -17.28
CA LEU A 171 -28.79 25.14 -18.71
C LEU A 171 -28.83 23.71 -19.22
N ALA A 172 -30.06 23.31 -19.49
CA ALA A 172 -30.44 22.04 -20.06
C ALA A 172 -29.65 21.69 -21.33
N SER A 173 -29.18 20.45 -21.41
CA SER A 173 -29.51 19.55 -22.52
C SER A 173 -29.00 18.12 -22.29
N SER A 174 -29.97 17.22 -22.11
CA SER A 174 -30.02 15.89 -22.71
C SER A 174 -28.78 15.00 -22.68
N SER A 175 -28.70 14.14 -21.68
CA SER A 175 -28.41 12.72 -21.97
C SER A 175 -29.14 11.82 -20.99
N ARG A 176 -30.19 11.17 -21.50
CA ARG A 176 -31.01 10.17 -20.83
C ARG A 176 -30.33 8.81 -20.98
N TYR A 177 -29.42 8.45 -20.08
CA TYR A 177 -29.14 7.05 -19.76
C TYR A 177 -28.87 6.92 -18.26
N GLY A 178 -29.76 6.16 -17.61
CA GLY A 178 -29.83 5.79 -16.20
C GLY A 178 -28.70 6.23 -15.28
N ARG A 179 -28.90 7.37 -14.60
CA ARG A 179 -28.24 7.65 -13.32
C ARG A 179 -28.79 6.64 -12.32
N ALA A 180 -28.03 5.58 -12.08
CA ALA A 180 -28.29 4.66 -10.99
C ALA A 180 -28.39 5.47 -9.69
N PRO A 181 -29.35 5.17 -8.80
CA PRO A 181 -29.43 5.85 -7.51
C PRO A 181 -28.09 5.64 -6.80
N GLU A 182 -27.46 6.75 -6.41
CA GLU A 182 -26.32 6.82 -5.48
C GLU A 182 -26.59 5.81 -4.36
N ARG A 183 -25.95 4.64 -4.43
CA ARG A 183 -26.03 3.71 -3.31
C ARG A 183 -25.23 4.34 -2.19
N PRO A 184 -25.81 4.51 -0.99
CA PRO A 184 -25.04 4.92 0.18
C PRO A 184 -23.91 3.91 0.34
N LEU A 185 -22.67 4.41 0.27
CA LEU A 185 -21.45 3.61 0.36
C LEU A 185 -21.18 3.09 1.78
N PHE A 186 -22.01 3.51 2.74
CA PHE A 186 -22.00 3.09 4.12
C PHE A 186 -23.29 2.33 4.43
N ASP A 187 -23.16 1.02 4.66
CA ASP A 187 -24.21 0.21 5.28
C ASP A 187 -24.37 0.67 6.73
N GLY A 188 -25.24 1.66 6.95
CA GLY A 188 -25.62 2.16 8.28
C GLY A 188 -25.57 3.68 8.38
N ASP A 189 -26.76 4.29 8.29
CA ASP A 189 -27.27 5.49 9.00
C ASP A 189 -26.32 6.60 9.49
N HIS A 190 -25.20 6.84 8.80
CA HIS A 190 -24.29 7.93 9.09
C HIS A 190 -24.17 8.78 7.84
N ASN A 191 -25.01 9.81 7.74
CA ASN A 191 -24.66 10.98 6.95
C ASN A 191 -23.27 11.42 7.42
N LEU A 192 -22.30 11.43 6.51
CA LEU A 192 -21.00 12.04 6.75
C LEU A 192 -21.27 13.47 7.21
N THR A 193 -20.91 13.80 8.45
CA THR A 193 -21.08 15.15 8.96
C THR A 193 -19.95 16.03 8.42
N GLU A 194 -20.18 17.34 8.37
CA GLU A 194 -19.11 18.29 8.04
C GLU A 194 -17.92 18.16 9.00
N GLU A 195 -18.22 17.86 10.28
CA GLU A 195 -17.20 17.56 11.31
C GLU A 195 -16.36 16.34 10.94
N ASP A 196 -16.97 15.28 10.40
CA ASP A 196 -16.27 14.07 9.97
C ASP A 196 -15.34 14.34 8.79
N VAL A 197 -15.75 15.21 7.85
CA VAL A 197 -14.91 15.65 6.72
C VAL A 197 -13.73 16.47 7.21
N VAL A 198 -13.96 17.43 8.11
CA VAL A 198 -12.88 18.24 8.72
C VAL A 198 -11.92 17.36 9.51
N ALA A 199 -12.43 16.41 10.29
CA ALA A 199 -11.61 15.45 11.02
C ALA A 199 -10.73 14.60 10.08
N PHE A 200 -11.29 14.16 8.94
CA PHE A 200 -10.57 13.37 7.95
C PHE A 200 -9.46 14.18 7.26
N LYS A 201 -9.70 15.48 7.01
CA LYS A 201 -8.69 16.42 6.50
C LYS A 201 -7.57 16.66 7.52
N GLU A 202 -7.92 16.92 8.78
CA GLU A 202 -6.95 17.09 9.88
C GLU A 202 -6.03 15.85 10.00
N LEU A 203 -6.60 14.65 9.86
CA LEU A 203 -5.83 13.40 9.81
C LEU A 203 -4.94 13.33 8.57
N ALA A 204 -5.46 13.68 7.38
CA ALA A 204 -4.70 13.64 6.14
C ALA A 204 -3.49 14.60 6.17
N GLU A 205 -3.67 15.80 6.72
CA GLU A 205 -2.58 16.76 6.95
C GLU A 205 -1.54 16.20 7.93
N ALA A 206 -1.97 15.61 9.04
CA ALA A 206 -1.05 15.00 10.01
C ALA A 206 -0.24 13.84 9.41
N VAL A 207 -0.84 13.04 8.51
CA VAL A 207 -0.14 11.99 7.76
C VAL A 207 0.85 12.59 6.77
N GLU A 208 0.48 13.64 6.05
CA GLU A 208 1.35 14.30 5.08
C GLU A 208 2.58 14.91 5.75
N LEU A 209 2.38 15.61 6.87
CA LEU A 209 3.47 16.13 7.72
C LEU A 209 4.40 15.03 8.24
N ALA A 210 3.86 13.87 8.62
CA ALA A 210 4.68 12.74 9.08
C ALA A 210 5.52 12.14 7.95
N VAL A 211 4.97 12.02 6.74
CA VAL A 211 5.62 11.37 5.59
C VAL A 211 6.66 12.26 4.92
N ARG A 212 6.41 13.58 4.87
CA ARG A 212 7.31 14.56 4.22
C ARG A 212 8.25 15.25 5.20
N GLY A 213 7.91 15.30 6.49
CA GLY A 213 8.64 16.06 7.50
C GLY A 213 8.50 17.57 7.28
N GLU A 214 9.49 18.35 7.73
CA GLU A 214 9.47 19.83 7.67
C GLU A 214 9.69 20.43 6.27
N LYS A 215 9.76 19.60 5.22
CA LYS A 215 10.03 20.05 3.85
C LYS A 215 8.78 20.65 3.21
N LYS A 216 8.49 21.92 3.52
CA LYS A 216 7.34 22.70 3.02
C LYS A 216 7.41 23.07 1.54
N ASP A 217 8.57 22.95 0.89
CA ASP A 217 8.79 23.45 -0.49
C ASP A 217 8.31 22.49 -1.60
N VAL A 218 7.73 21.33 -1.26
CA VAL A 218 7.27 20.32 -2.23
C VAL A 218 5.75 20.14 -2.13
N LEU A 219 4.99 20.79 -3.02
CA LEU A 219 3.54 20.66 -3.28
C LEU A 219 2.77 19.99 -2.13
N GLY A 220 2.50 20.75 -1.07
CA GLY A 220 1.68 20.33 0.07
C GLY A 220 0.23 20.03 -0.36
N LEU A 221 -0.52 19.37 0.52
CA LEU A 221 -1.97 19.42 0.43
C LEU A 221 -2.41 20.82 0.88
N ASP A 222 -2.31 21.80 -0.02
CA ASP A 222 -2.76 23.17 0.24
C ASP A 222 -4.29 23.21 0.17
N TRP A 223 -4.92 22.75 1.25
CA TRP A 223 -6.36 22.83 1.46
C TRP A 223 -6.79 24.26 1.78
N GLU A 224 -6.45 25.25 0.94
CA GLU A 224 -6.76 26.68 1.12
C GLU A 224 -6.79 27.13 2.58
N ARG A 225 -5.61 27.47 3.12
CA ARG A 225 -5.51 28.18 4.39
C ARG A 225 -6.12 29.58 4.23
N MET A 226 -7.44 29.68 4.16
CA MET A 226 -8.18 30.85 4.59
C MET A 226 -8.11 30.85 6.11
N VAL A 227 -7.01 31.38 6.63
CA VAL A 227 -7.03 31.99 7.96
C VAL A 227 -8.13 33.05 7.89
N CYS A 228 -9.17 32.90 8.71
CA CYS A 228 -9.96 34.03 9.13
C CYS A 228 -9.01 34.95 9.91
N ASP A 229 -8.40 35.91 9.24
CA ASP A 229 -7.85 37.09 9.91
C ASP A 229 -9.04 37.94 10.38
N GLU A 230 -9.70 37.50 11.45
CA GLU A 230 -10.46 38.38 12.33
C GLU A 230 -9.56 38.70 13.53
N ASP A 231 -8.90 39.86 13.47
CA ASP A 231 -8.81 40.85 14.56
C ASP A 231 -7.59 41.76 14.38
N SER A 232 -7.82 42.98 13.87
CA SER A 232 -7.26 44.26 14.36
C SER A 232 -7.95 45.46 13.71
#